data_AF-A0A9Q0U9Q5-F1
#
_entry.id   AF-A0A9Q0U9Q5-F1
#
_cell.length_a   1.000
_cell.length_b   1.000
_cell.length_c   1.000
_cell.angle_alpha   90.00
_cell.angle_beta   90.00
_cell.angle_gamma   90.00
#
_symmetry.space_group_name_H-M   'P 1'
#
loop_
_entity.id
_entity.type
_entity.pdbx_description
1 polymer ?
#
loop_
_entity_poly.entity_id
_entity_poly.type
_entity_poly.pdbx_seq_one_letter_code
_entity_poly.pdbx_strand_id
1 'polypeptide(L)'
;MTEFEDALSNQRSNCMSGIALAELRENRYQSHILHRLNELEELSSTRGEDLQMKCLLELHGLKLAELQSKVRSEVSSEYWLRLNCVFPDKQLFDWGIMRLPRPLYGIGDVFATEADDQFRKKRDAERLSRLEEEERNLVETRKRKFFAEILNAVREFQLQVQATLKRRKQRNDGVQAWHGRQRQRATRAEKLRLQALKADDQEAYMRLVKESKNERLTMLLEETNKLLVNLGAAVQRQKDAKHSDGIEPLKDLDADSPELDASRNESPLDACPEEDEIIDSDINDDSGDLLEGQRQYNSAIHSIQEKVMGICPASFCNGLWFALSLGAIHLMWHMEIVLSGAEIMSGG
;
A
#
# COMPACT_ATOMS: atom_id res chain seq x y z
N MET A 1 1.83 -40.13 22.34
CA MET A 1 0.61 -40.97 22.27
C MET A 1 0.91 -42.27 21.53
N THR A 2 1.44 -42.20 20.31
CA THR A 2 1.83 -43.36 19.48
C THR A 2 2.86 -44.29 20.13
N GLU A 3 3.94 -43.76 20.71
CA GLU A 3 4.97 -44.58 21.39
C GLU A 3 4.43 -45.32 22.63
N PHE A 4 3.42 -44.76 23.30
CA PHE A 4 2.79 -45.37 24.47
C PHE A 4 1.82 -46.50 24.05
N GLU A 5 1.08 -46.30 22.96
CA GLU A 5 0.24 -47.34 22.36
C GLU A 5 1.07 -48.49 21.79
N ASP A 6 2.24 -48.21 21.19
CA ASP A 6 3.18 -49.22 20.71
C ASP A 6 3.80 -50.01 21.87
N ALA A 7 4.18 -49.35 22.97
CA ALA A 7 4.67 -50.02 24.16
C ALA A 7 3.60 -50.93 24.81
N LEU A 8 2.34 -50.48 24.88
CA LEU A 8 1.24 -51.30 25.38
C LEU A 8 0.92 -52.48 24.44
N SER A 9 1.04 -52.30 23.13
CA SER A 9 0.82 -53.36 22.14
C SER A 9 1.89 -54.44 22.21
N ASN A 10 3.16 -54.06 22.38
CA ASN A 10 4.28 -54.96 22.60
C ASN A 10 4.24 -55.67 23.99
N GLN A 11 3.67 -55.02 25.01
CA GLN A 11 3.44 -55.66 26.30
C GLN A 11 2.32 -56.70 26.21
N ARG A 12 1.24 -56.39 25.48
CA ARG A 12 0.11 -57.31 25.25
C ARG A 12 0.49 -58.53 24.41
N SER A 13 1.42 -58.42 23.47
CA SER A 13 1.89 -59.57 22.66
C SER A 13 2.63 -60.63 23.48
N ASN A 14 3.23 -60.24 24.62
CA ASN A 14 3.94 -61.16 25.52
C ASN A 14 3.03 -61.78 26.60
N CYS A 15 1.75 -61.38 26.67
CA CYS A 15 0.81 -61.86 27.67
C CYS A 15 -0.32 -62.64 27.00
N MET A 16 -0.44 -63.93 27.35
CA MET A 16 -1.61 -64.74 27.01
C MET A 16 -2.87 -64.15 27.65
N SER A 17 -4.00 -64.17 26.94
CA SER A 17 -5.28 -63.76 27.52
C SER A 17 -5.71 -64.74 28.62
N GLY A 18 -6.39 -64.25 29.66
CA GLY A 18 -6.86 -65.09 30.77
C GLY A 18 -7.81 -66.21 30.31
N ILE A 19 -8.58 -65.95 29.25
CA ILE A 19 -9.46 -66.94 28.61
C ILE A 19 -8.64 -68.07 27.97
N ALA A 20 -7.62 -67.72 27.18
CA ALA A 20 -6.76 -68.71 26.55
C ALA A 20 -5.97 -69.55 27.58
N LEU A 21 -5.56 -68.96 28.71
CA LEU A 21 -4.95 -69.72 29.80
C LEU A 21 -5.94 -70.68 30.48
N ALA A 22 -7.19 -70.27 30.67
CA ALA A 22 -8.23 -71.12 31.24
C ALA A 22 -8.57 -72.30 30.31
N GLU A 23 -8.69 -72.04 28.99
CA GLU A 23 -8.91 -73.08 27.98
C GLU A 23 -7.76 -74.07 27.92
N LEU A 24 -6.50 -73.62 27.91
CA LEU A 24 -5.34 -74.51 27.95
C LEU A 24 -5.31 -75.36 29.22
N ARG A 25 -5.69 -74.78 30.37
CA ARG A 25 -5.78 -75.51 31.62
C ARG A 25 -6.86 -76.60 31.56
N GLU A 26 -8.02 -76.27 31.02
CA GLU A 26 -9.12 -77.23 30.83
C GLU A 26 -8.72 -78.35 29.86
N ASN A 27 -8.10 -78.02 28.74
CA ASN A 27 -7.59 -79.00 27.77
C ASN A 27 -6.58 -79.96 28.40
N ARG A 28 -5.71 -79.48 29.30
CA ARG A 28 -4.79 -80.35 30.06
C ARG A 28 -5.55 -81.30 30.97
N TYR A 29 -6.56 -80.83 31.72
CA TYR A 29 -7.37 -81.69 32.56
C TYR A 29 -8.12 -82.75 31.74
N GLN A 30 -8.75 -82.34 30.63
CA GLN A 30 -9.42 -83.27 29.73
C GLN A 30 -8.45 -84.31 29.15
N SER A 31 -7.25 -83.88 28.74
CA SER A 31 -6.21 -84.80 28.25
C SER A 31 -5.78 -85.81 29.31
N HIS A 32 -5.60 -85.38 30.56
CA HIS A 32 -5.29 -86.29 31.68
C HIS A 32 -6.43 -87.27 31.98
N ILE A 33 -7.68 -86.82 31.92
CA ILE A 33 -8.85 -87.69 32.10
C ILE A 33 -8.93 -88.73 30.98
N LEU A 34 -8.75 -88.32 29.73
CA LEU A 34 -8.75 -89.22 28.57
C LEU A 34 -7.60 -90.24 28.65
N HIS A 35 -6.40 -89.79 29.03
CA HIS A 35 -5.26 -90.68 29.24
C HIS A 35 -5.58 -91.73 30.33
N ARG A 36 -6.15 -91.30 31.46
CA ARG A 36 -6.53 -92.20 32.55
C ARG A 36 -7.64 -93.17 32.16
N LEU A 37 -8.62 -92.72 31.36
CA LEU A 37 -9.66 -93.60 30.81
C LEU A 37 -9.04 -94.70 29.94
N ASN A 38 -8.14 -94.34 29.03
CA ASN A 38 -7.46 -95.31 28.18
C ASN A 38 -6.64 -96.31 29.00
N GLU A 39 -5.88 -95.85 30.01
CA GLU A 39 -5.18 -96.73 30.94
C GLU A 39 -6.14 -97.72 31.61
N LEU A 40 -7.28 -97.24 32.12
CA LEU A 40 -8.25 -98.08 32.83
C LEU A 40 -8.99 -99.07 31.90
N GLU A 41 -9.14 -98.75 30.62
CA GLU A 41 -9.74 -99.64 29.60
C GLU A 41 -8.76 -100.72 29.11
N GLU A 42 -7.45 -100.43 29.11
CA GLU A 42 -6.40 -101.36 28.69
C GLU A 42 -6.00 -102.38 29.78
N LEU A 43 -6.48 -102.20 31.03
CA LEU A 43 -6.17 -103.13 32.12
C LEU A 43 -6.86 -104.49 31.92
N SER A 44 -6.06 -105.55 31.75
CA SER A 44 -6.53 -106.93 31.66
C SER A 44 -7.08 -107.46 33.00
N SER A 45 -8.05 -108.40 32.92
CA SER A 45 -8.79 -109.01 34.04
C SER A 45 -7.97 -109.91 34.98
N THR A 46 -6.64 -109.84 34.94
CA THR A 46 -5.73 -110.78 35.65
C THR A 46 -5.28 -110.27 37.04
N ARG A 47 -5.88 -109.18 37.54
CA ARG A 47 -5.52 -108.55 38.82
C ARG A 47 -6.56 -108.86 39.90
N GLY A 48 -6.14 -109.00 41.16
CA GLY A 48 -7.00 -109.40 42.29
C GLY A 48 -8.28 -108.57 42.43
N GLU A 49 -9.34 -109.23 42.92
CA GLU A 49 -10.74 -108.77 42.91
C GLU A 49 -10.94 -107.36 43.48
N ASP A 50 -10.30 -107.02 44.60
CA ASP A 50 -10.43 -105.71 45.26
C ASP A 50 -9.87 -104.55 44.42
N LEU A 51 -8.78 -104.79 43.70
CA LEU A 51 -8.16 -103.77 42.85
C LEU A 51 -8.97 -103.58 41.56
N GLN A 52 -9.50 -104.68 41.03
CA GLN A 52 -10.40 -104.65 39.88
C GLN A 52 -11.67 -103.85 40.20
N MET A 53 -12.29 -104.07 41.36
CA MET A 53 -13.46 -103.32 41.81
C MET A 53 -13.18 -101.81 41.88
N LYS A 54 -12.03 -101.40 42.44
CA LYS A 54 -11.64 -99.98 42.53
C LYS A 54 -11.41 -99.35 41.15
N CYS A 55 -10.73 -100.06 40.23
CA CYS A 55 -10.52 -99.59 38.86
C CYS A 55 -11.84 -99.46 38.09
N LEU A 56 -12.79 -100.38 38.28
CA LEU A 56 -14.13 -100.30 37.69
C LEU A 56 -14.93 -99.11 38.23
N LEU A 57 -14.88 -98.87 39.54
CA LEU A 57 -15.52 -97.70 40.15
C LEU A 57 -14.93 -96.39 39.63
N GLU A 58 -13.61 -96.32 39.46
CA GLU A 58 -12.93 -95.14 38.88
C GLU A 58 -13.33 -94.95 37.41
N LEU A 59 -13.34 -96.01 36.61
CA LEU A 59 -13.75 -95.98 35.20
C LEU A 59 -15.19 -95.47 35.05
N HIS A 60 -16.14 -96.03 35.81
CA HIS A 60 -17.52 -95.59 35.78
C HIS A 60 -17.68 -94.17 36.33
N GLY A 61 -16.92 -93.79 37.35
CA GLY A 61 -16.89 -92.42 37.88
C GLY A 61 -16.45 -91.39 36.83
N LEU A 62 -15.39 -91.69 36.08
CA LEU A 62 -14.91 -90.83 34.99
C LEU A 62 -15.91 -90.78 33.82
N LYS A 63 -16.50 -91.91 33.42
CA LYS A 63 -17.53 -91.96 32.36
C LYS A 63 -18.80 -91.18 32.71
N LEU A 64 -19.16 -91.08 33.98
CA LEU A 64 -20.34 -90.34 34.45
C LEU A 64 -20.05 -88.89 34.84
N ALA A 65 -18.79 -88.43 34.78
CA ALA A 65 -18.40 -87.10 35.25
C ALA A 65 -19.11 -85.97 34.48
N GLU A 66 -19.24 -86.08 33.17
CA GLU A 66 -19.95 -85.08 32.35
C GLU A 66 -21.44 -85.00 32.70
N LEU A 67 -22.09 -86.16 32.89
CA LEU A 67 -23.49 -86.21 33.30
C LEU A 67 -23.68 -85.57 34.68
N GLN A 68 -22.80 -85.88 35.63
CA GLN A 68 -22.81 -85.27 36.95
C GLN A 68 -22.64 -83.75 36.87
N SER A 69 -21.73 -83.25 36.03
CA SER A 69 -21.52 -81.81 35.82
C SER A 69 -22.78 -81.13 35.26
N LYS A 70 -23.42 -81.72 34.24
CA LYS A 70 -24.66 -81.21 33.65
C LYS A 70 -25.78 -81.10 34.68
N VAL A 71 -26.05 -82.17 35.43
CA VAL A 71 -27.08 -82.17 36.48
C VAL A 71 -26.79 -81.13 37.55
N ARG A 72 -25.52 -81.00 37.99
CA ARG A 72 -25.13 -79.97 38.96
C ARG A 72 -25.34 -78.55 38.41
N SER A 73 -25.07 -78.32 37.13
CA SER A 73 -25.27 -77.02 36.49
C SER A 73 -26.76 -76.65 36.41
N GLU A 74 -27.63 -77.60 36.04
CA GLU A 74 -29.08 -77.40 35.97
C GLU A 74 -29.69 -77.11 37.35
N VAL A 75 -29.34 -77.92 38.35
CA VAL A 75 -29.80 -77.71 39.74
C VAL A 75 -29.32 -76.35 40.27
N SER A 76 -28.08 -75.96 39.95
CA SER A 76 -27.55 -74.67 40.36
C SER A 76 -28.27 -73.51 39.66
N SER A 77 -28.55 -73.61 38.35
CA SER A 77 -29.27 -72.55 37.63
C SER A 77 -30.70 -72.38 38.14
N GLU A 78 -31.41 -73.47 38.42
CA GLU A 78 -32.75 -73.43 39.02
C GLU A 78 -32.74 -72.81 40.42
N TYR A 79 -31.75 -73.20 41.24
CA TYR A 79 -31.56 -72.61 42.56
C TYR A 79 -31.27 -71.10 42.49
N TRP A 80 -30.41 -70.67 41.56
CA TRP A 80 -30.11 -69.26 41.33
C TRP A 80 -31.33 -68.49 40.82
N LEU A 81 -32.08 -69.03 39.87
CA LEU A 81 -33.34 -68.43 39.40
C LEU A 81 -34.32 -68.26 40.54
N ARG A 82 -34.48 -69.29 41.40
CA ARG A 82 -35.34 -69.21 42.57
C ARG A 82 -34.90 -68.09 43.52
N LEU A 83 -33.61 -67.97 43.82
CA LEU A 83 -33.10 -66.87 44.66
C LEU A 83 -33.40 -65.50 44.06
N ASN A 84 -33.17 -65.34 42.75
CA ASN A 84 -33.41 -64.09 42.04
C ASN A 84 -34.91 -63.73 42.01
N CYS A 85 -35.78 -64.72 41.84
CA CYS A 85 -37.23 -64.53 41.77
C CYS A 85 -37.90 -64.37 43.15
N VAL A 86 -37.31 -64.90 44.22
CA VAL A 86 -37.84 -64.74 45.59
C VAL A 86 -37.58 -63.34 46.13
N PHE A 87 -36.49 -62.68 45.73
CA PHE A 87 -36.17 -61.31 46.13
C PHE A 87 -35.72 -60.43 44.95
N PRO A 88 -36.59 -60.17 43.96
CA PRO A 88 -36.23 -59.39 42.77
C PRO A 88 -35.77 -57.97 43.14
N ASP A 89 -36.38 -57.38 44.17
CA ASP A 89 -36.11 -56.02 44.64
C ASP A 89 -34.70 -55.84 45.24
N LYS A 90 -34.04 -56.93 45.67
CA LYS A 90 -32.69 -56.87 46.27
C LYS A 90 -31.57 -57.09 45.26
N GLN A 91 -31.90 -57.62 44.07
CA GLN A 91 -30.91 -58.13 43.12
C GLN A 91 -31.00 -57.46 41.75
N LEU A 92 -32.18 -56.98 41.36
CA LEU A 92 -32.33 -56.10 40.22
C LEU A 92 -32.01 -54.68 40.68
N PHE A 93 -31.09 -54.03 39.98
CA PHE A 93 -30.90 -52.59 40.09
C PHE A 93 -32.29 -51.94 39.93
N ASP A 94 -32.67 -51.09 40.87
CA ASP A 94 -34.04 -50.56 40.93
C ASP A 94 -34.30 -49.69 39.69
N TRP A 95 -34.90 -50.29 38.65
CA TRP A 95 -35.46 -49.58 37.50
C TRP A 95 -36.66 -48.70 37.92
N GLY A 96 -36.98 -48.61 39.22
CA GLY A 96 -37.90 -47.65 39.79
C GLY A 96 -37.61 -46.19 39.42
N ILE A 97 -36.38 -45.86 39.00
CA ILE A 97 -36.03 -44.54 38.44
C ILE A 97 -36.55 -44.36 36.99
N MET A 98 -36.79 -45.46 36.24
CA MET A 98 -37.43 -45.46 34.92
C MET A 98 -38.95 -45.63 34.98
N ARG A 99 -39.50 -46.03 36.14
CA ARG A 99 -40.93 -45.88 36.40
C ARG A 99 -41.15 -44.40 36.69
N LEU A 100 -41.79 -43.70 35.76
CA LEU A 100 -42.16 -42.29 35.90
C LEU A 100 -42.58 -42.00 37.35
N PRO A 101 -41.99 -41.00 38.02
CA PRO A 101 -42.37 -40.66 39.38
C PRO A 101 -43.88 -40.45 39.41
N ARG A 102 -44.63 -41.37 40.02
CA ARG A 102 -45.98 -41.04 40.46
C ARG A 102 -45.79 -40.12 41.65
N PRO A 103 -46.25 -38.87 41.61
CA PRO A 103 -46.16 -37.99 42.76
C PRO A 103 -46.89 -38.65 43.93
N LEU A 104 -46.20 -38.76 45.07
CA LEU A 104 -46.74 -39.43 46.26
C LEU A 104 -47.70 -38.54 47.06
N TYR A 105 -47.94 -37.30 46.64
CA TYR A 105 -48.93 -36.41 47.22
C TYR A 105 -49.66 -35.64 46.13
N GLY A 106 -50.97 -35.83 46.11
CA GLY A 106 -51.88 -35.33 45.11
C GLY A 106 -52.74 -36.49 44.68
N ILE A 107 -54.02 -36.44 45.05
CA ILE A 107 -55.08 -37.12 44.33
C ILE A 107 -54.81 -36.88 42.84
N GLY A 108 -54.14 -37.86 42.22
CA GLY A 108 -54.15 -38.02 40.79
C GLY A 108 -55.59 -38.31 40.51
N ASP A 109 -56.32 -37.27 40.10
CA ASP A 109 -57.72 -37.37 39.81
C ASP A 109 -57.85 -38.48 38.77
N VAL A 110 -58.35 -39.65 39.20
CA VAL A 110 -58.68 -40.75 38.29
C VAL A 110 -59.78 -40.29 37.31
N PHE A 111 -60.36 -39.12 37.54
CA PHE A 111 -61.28 -38.38 36.70
C PHE A 111 -60.65 -37.24 35.90
N ALA A 112 -59.32 -37.04 35.91
CA ALA A 112 -58.67 -36.18 34.91
C ALA A 112 -58.85 -36.85 33.54
N THR A 113 -59.93 -36.46 32.88
CA THR A 113 -60.37 -37.01 31.61
C THR A 113 -59.22 -36.96 30.62
N GLU A 114 -59.07 -37.98 29.77
CA GLU A 114 -58.10 -37.98 28.66
C GLU A 114 -58.16 -36.69 27.81
N ALA A 115 -59.31 -36.00 27.82
CA ALA A 115 -59.50 -34.68 27.25
C ALA A 115 -58.57 -33.59 27.84
N ASP A 116 -58.34 -33.53 29.16
CA ASP A 116 -57.49 -32.51 29.79
C ASP A 116 -56.02 -32.69 29.41
N ASP A 117 -55.56 -33.94 29.32
CA ASP A 117 -54.24 -34.27 28.81
C ASP A 117 -54.11 -33.97 27.31
N GLN A 118 -55.17 -34.18 26.53
CA GLN A 118 -55.20 -33.78 25.12
C GLN A 118 -55.11 -32.25 24.97
N PHE A 119 -55.78 -31.46 25.82
CA PHE A 119 -55.69 -29.99 25.77
C PHE A 119 -54.30 -29.47 26.17
N ARG A 120 -53.65 -30.07 27.16
CA ARG A 120 -52.26 -29.75 27.53
C ARG A 120 -51.30 -30.06 26.38
N LYS A 121 -51.39 -31.27 25.81
CA LYS A 121 -50.59 -31.68 24.64
C LYS A 121 -50.82 -30.79 23.42
N LYS A 122 -52.07 -30.38 23.15
CA LYS A 122 -52.40 -29.42 22.08
C LYS A 122 -51.73 -28.06 22.31
N ARG A 123 -51.76 -27.55 23.54
CA ARG A 123 -51.13 -26.27 23.90
C ARG A 123 -49.61 -26.32 23.77
N ASP A 124 -48.99 -27.43 24.18
CA ASP A 124 -47.55 -27.62 24.05
C ASP A 124 -47.12 -27.81 22.59
N ALA A 125 -47.90 -28.54 21.80
CA ALA A 125 -47.69 -28.65 20.36
C ALA A 125 -47.84 -27.29 19.64
N GLU A 126 -48.81 -26.47 20.04
CA GLU A 126 -48.98 -25.12 19.50
C GLU A 126 -47.79 -24.22 19.86
N ARG A 127 -47.29 -24.28 21.10
CA ARG A 127 -46.09 -23.54 21.52
C ARG A 127 -44.86 -23.95 20.71
N LEU A 128 -44.65 -25.24 20.53
CA LEU A 128 -43.54 -25.76 19.72
C LEU A 128 -43.66 -25.34 18.25
N SER A 129 -44.87 -25.37 17.68
CA SER A 129 -45.13 -24.90 16.32
C SER A 129 -44.81 -23.42 16.14
N ARG A 130 -45.15 -22.57 17.12
CA ARG A 130 -44.82 -21.13 17.09
C ARG A 130 -43.31 -20.89 17.14
N LEU A 131 -42.60 -21.60 18.02
CA LEU A 131 -41.13 -21.50 18.10
C LEU A 131 -40.46 -21.96 16.81
N GLU A 132 -40.93 -23.05 16.21
CA GLU A 132 -40.40 -23.53 14.94
C GLU A 132 -40.65 -22.53 13.79
N GLU A 133 -41.82 -21.89 13.78
CA GLU A 133 -42.13 -20.83 12.82
C GLU A 133 -41.27 -19.57 13.02
N GLU A 134 -41.02 -19.17 14.27
CA GLU A 134 -40.09 -18.10 14.62
C GLU A 134 -38.66 -18.43 14.15
N GLU A 135 -38.17 -19.65 14.35
CA GLU A 135 -36.87 -20.08 13.86
C GLU A 135 -36.79 -20.03 12.33
N ARG A 136 -37.82 -20.50 11.63
CA ARG A 136 -37.91 -20.40 10.16
C ARG A 136 -37.88 -18.93 9.72
N ASN A 137 -38.63 -18.06 10.38
CA ASN A 137 -38.63 -16.61 10.12
C ASN A 137 -37.25 -15.99 10.37
N LEU A 138 -36.54 -16.41 11.42
CA LEU A 138 -35.17 -15.95 11.69
C LEU A 138 -34.18 -16.43 10.61
N VAL A 139 -34.35 -17.64 10.08
CA VAL A 139 -33.53 -18.13 8.97
C VAL A 139 -33.85 -17.36 7.69
N GLU A 140 -35.11 -17.10 7.39
CA GLU A 140 -35.52 -16.30 6.23
C GLU A 140 -35.01 -14.86 6.31
N THR A 141 -35.16 -14.20 7.45
CA THR A 141 -34.66 -12.83 7.64
C THR A 141 -33.15 -12.77 7.53
N ARG A 142 -32.41 -13.77 8.03
CA ARG A 142 -30.96 -13.89 7.81
C ARG A 142 -30.62 -14.02 6.32
N LYS A 143 -31.32 -14.87 5.57
CA LYS A 143 -31.15 -14.99 4.11
C LYS A 143 -31.45 -13.68 3.38
N ARG A 144 -32.56 -13.02 3.71
CA ARG A 144 -32.94 -11.72 3.10
C ARG A 144 -31.91 -10.64 3.40
N LYS A 145 -31.39 -10.57 4.63
CA LYS A 145 -30.33 -9.63 5.03
C LYS A 145 -29.05 -9.88 4.24
N PHE A 146 -28.60 -11.13 4.13
CA PHE A 146 -27.43 -11.49 3.35
C PHE A 146 -27.54 -11.05 1.88
N PHE A 147 -28.67 -11.33 1.23
CA PHE A 147 -28.87 -10.87 -0.16
C PHE A 147 -28.98 -9.35 -0.26
N ALA A 148 -29.59 -8.67 0.71
CA ALA A 148 -29.64 -7.22 0.75
C ALA A 148 -28.23 -6.60 0.89
N GLU A 149 -27.37 -7.18 1.73
CA GLU A 149 -25.97 -6.76 1.89
C GLU A 149 -25.19 -6.90 0.58
N ILE A 150 -25.33 -8.03 -0.13
CA ILE A 150 -24.70 -8.23 -1.45
C ILE A 150 -25.18 -7.18 -2.45
N LEU A 151 -26.50 -6.96 -2.55
CA LEU A 151 -27.06 -5.99 -3.49
C LEU A 151 -26.62 -4.55 -3.16
N ASN A 152 -26.55 -4.21 -1.87
CA ASN A 152 -26.05 -2.91 -1.42
C ASN A 152 -24.57 -2.74 -1.75
N ALA A 153 -23.73 -3.76 -1.51
CA ALA A 153 -22.31 -3.72 -1.86
C ALA A 153 -22.09 -3.50 -3.36
N VAL A 154 -22.86 -4.18 -4.23
CA VAL A 154 -22.79 -3.95 -5.68
C VAL A 154 -23.21 -2.52 -6.05
N ARG A 155 -24.28 -1.99 -5.44
CA ARG A 155 -24.72 -0.61 -5.67
C ARG A 155 -23.68 0.41 -5.22
N GLU A 156 -23.08 0.21 -4.05
CA GLU A 156 -22.00 1.05 -3.53
C GLU A 156 -20.79 1.03 -4.44
N PHE A 157 -20.38 -0.15 -4.92
CA PHE A 157 -19.27 -0.29 -5.86
C PHE A 157 -19.53 0.48 -7.17
N GLN A 158 -20.74 0.38 -7.73
CA GLN A 158 -21.12 1.16 -8.92
C GLN A 158 -21.01 2.67 -8.67
N LEU A 159 -21.48 3.16 -7.52
CA LEU A 159 -21.37 4.57 -7.15
C LEU A 159 -19.90 4.99 -6.97
N GLN A 160 -19.07 4.14 -6.38
CA GLN A 160 -17.62 4.38 -6.24
C GLN A 160 -16.92 4.46 -7.60
N VAL A 161 -17.23 3.56 -8.54
CA VAL A 161 -16.70 3.62 -9.91
C VAL A 161 -17.11 4.91 -10.61
N GLN A 162 -18.37 5.34 -10.48
CA GLN A 162 -18.80 6.62 -11.04
C GLN A 162 -18.09 7.82 -10.39
N ALA A 163 -17.91 7.80 -9.06
CA ALA A 163 -17.22 8.86 -8.33
C ALA A 163 -15.74 8.95 -8.72
N THR A 164 -15.05 7.82 -8.87
CA THR A 164 -13.64 7.78 -9.30
C THR A 164 -13.48 8.29 -10.73
N LEU A 165 -14.38 7.91 -11.65
CA LEU A 165 -14.39 8.44 -13.02
C LEU A 165 -14.60 9.96 -13.04
N LYS A 166 -15.53 10.49 -12.22
CA LYS A 166 -15.74 11.95 -12.09
C LYS A 166 -14.49 12.66 -11.58
N ARG A 167 -13.82 12.15 -10.53
CA ARG A 167 -12.56 12.72 -10.02
C ARG A 167 -11.44 12.67 -11.04
N ARG A 168 -11.33 11.58 -11.82
CA ARG A 168 -10.36 11.48 -12.92
C ARG A 168 -10.65 12.53 -14.00
N LYS A 169 -11.91 12.67 -14.41
CA LYS A 169 -12.31 13.69 -15.39
C LYS A 169 -12.00 15.10 -14.88
N GLN A 170 -12.35 15.42 -13.64
CA GLN A 170 -12.07 16.73 -13.04
C GLN A 170 -10.57 17.09 -13.07
N ARG A 171 -9.69 16.13 -12.74
CA ARG A 171 -8.23 16.33 -12.85
C ARG A 171 -7.80 16.59 -14.30
N ASN A 172 -8.28 15.78 -15.24
CA ASN A 172 -7.96 15.95 -16.66
C ASN A 172 -8.44 17.30 -17.20
N ASP A 173 -9.68 17.70 -16.87
CA ASP A 173 -10.25 19.00 -17.25
C ASP A 173 -9.42 20.16 -16.65
N GLY A 174 -8.95 20.01 -15.41
CA GLY A 174 -8.04 20.95 -14.76
C GLY A 174 -6.72 21.12 -15.51
N VAL A 175 -6.10 20.00 -15.94
CA VAL A 175 -4.87 20.00 -16.75
C VAL A 175 -5.11 20.63 -18.13
N GLN A 176 -6.20 20.27 -18.81
CA GLN A 176 -6.56 20.87 -20.10
C GLN A 176 -6.79 22.39 -19.99
N ALA A 177 -7.51 22.83 -18.95
CA ALA A 177 -7.72 24.24 -18.68
C ALA A 177 -6.40 24.97 -18.36
N TRP A 178 -5.47 24.33 -17.66
CA TRP A 178 -4.13 24.86 -17.43
C TRP A 178 -3.38 25.06 -18.74
N HIS A 179 -3.32 24.05 -19.62
CA HIS A 179 -2.69 24.20 -20.94
C HIS A 179 -3.37 25.26 -21.81
N GLY A 180 -4.69 25.37 -21.75
CA GLY A 180 -5.45 26.43 -22.42
C GLY A 180 -5.02 27.82 -21.95
N ARG A 181 -4.93 28.02 -20.62
CA ARG A 181 -4.42 29.28 -20.04
C ARG A 181 -2.96 29.55 -20.41
N GLN A 182 -2.11 28.52 -20.46
CA GLN A 182 -0.71 28.67 -20.89
C GLN A 182 -0.60 29.18 -22.33
N ARG A 183 -1.38 28.62 -23.27
CA ARG A 183 -1.42 29.13 -24.66
C ARG A 183 -1.93 30.56 -24.73
N GLN A 184 -2.92 30.93 -23.91
CA GLN A 184 -3.37 32.32 -23.83
C GLN A 184 -2.29 33.26 -23.28
N ARG A 185 -1.50 32.83 -22.29
CA ARG A 185 -0.36 33.62 -21.80
C ARG A 185 0.70 33.81 -22.89
N ALA A 186 1.03 32.75 -23.62
CA ALA A 186 1.97 32.83 -24.74
C ALA A 186 1.48 33.82 -25.82
N THR A 187 0.22 33.70 -26.26
CA THR A 187 -0.34 34.62 -27.28
C THR A 187 -0.45 36.07 -26.79
N ARG A 188 -0.70 36.31 -25.49
CA ARG A 188 -0.64 37.67 -24.91
C ARG A 188 0.79 38.21 -24.88
N ALA A 189 1.77 37.41 -24.46
CA ALA A 189 3.18 37.80 -24.45
C ALA A 189 3.68 38.12 -25.87
N GLU A 190 3.32 37.31 -26.87
CA GLU A 190 3.61 37.59 -28.28
C GLU A 190 2.98 38.90 -28.77
N LYS A 191 1.71 39.17 -28.41
CA LYS A 191 1.06 40.44 -28.75
C LYS A 191 1.74 41.64 -28.12
N LEU A 192 2.13 41.55 -26.85
CA LEU A 192 2.88 42.61 -26.16
C LEU A 192 4.26 42.82 -26.80
N ARG A 193 4.93 41.73 -27.19
CA ARG A 193 6.19 41.81 -27.95
C ARG A 193 6.02 42.53 -29.29
N LEU A 194 4.96 42.18 -30.04
CA LEU A 194 4.64 42.85 -31.29
C LEU A 194 4.24 44.32 -31.08
N GLN A 195 3.61 44.66 -29.96
CA GLN A 195 3.25 46.04 -29.63
C GLN A 195 4.49 46.87 -29.28
N ALA A 196 5.39 46.36 -28.45
CA ALA A 196 6.66 47.04 -28.14
C ALA A 196 7.49 47.29 -29.40
N LEU A 197 7.57 46.30 -30.30
CA LEU A 197 8.23 46.46 -31.61
C LEU A 197 7.54 47.49 -32.51
N LYS A 198 6.23 47.70 -32.36
CA LYS A 198 5.48 48.68 -33.16
C LYS A 198 5.55 50.10 -32.60
N ALA A 199 5.77 50.22 -31.29
CA ALA A 199 5.95 51.49 -30.60
C ALA A 199 7.42 51.96 -30.60
N ASP A 200 8.32 51.19 -31.24
CA ASP A 200 9.77 51.41 -31.23
C ASP A 200 10.38 51.50 -29.80
N ASP A 201 9.70 50.90 -28.82
CA ASP A 201 10.12 50.86 -27.41
C ASP A 201 11.23 49.82 -27.22
N GLN A 202 12.47 50.24 -27.49
CA GLN A 202 13.66 49.38 -27.42
C GLN A 202 13.85 48.75 -26.02
N GLU A 203 13.58 49.49 -24.95
CA GLU A 203 13.70 48.98 -23.57
C GLU A 203 12.69 47.87 -23.24
N ALA A 204 11.45 47.99 -23.71
CA ALA A 204 10.41 46.99 -23.48
C ALA A 204 10.72 45.68 -24.24
N TYR A 205 11.26 45.79 -25.45
CA TYR A 205 11.73 44.63 -26.22
C TYR A 205 12.87 43.90 -25.51
N MET A 206 13.84 44.63 -24.94
CA MET A 206 14.98 44.02 -24.25
C MET A 206 14.56 43.28 -22.97
N ARG A 207 13.59 43.79 -22.21
CA ARG A 207 12.99 43.06 -21.07
C ARG A 207 12.34 41.76 -21.50
N LEU A 208 11.54 41.79 -22.58
CA LEU A 208 10.91 40.58 -23.12
C LEU A 208 11.92 39.55 -23.66
N VAL A 209 13.07 40.00 -24.16
CA VAL A 209 14.16 39.10 -24.59
C VAL A 209 14.86 38.48 -23.39
N LYS A 210 15.15 39.25 -22.32
CA LYS A 210 15.70 38.73 -21.05
C LYS A 210 14.75 37.71 -20.41
N GLU A 211 13.44 37.96 -20.43
CA GLU A 211 12.41 37.03 -19.95
C GLU A 211 12.28 35.77 -20.84
N SER A 212 12.79 35.80 -22.08
CA SER A 212 12.71 34.68 -23.00
C SER A 212 13.81 33.65 -22.72
N LYS A 213 13.49 32.36 -22.79
CA LYS A 213 14.43 31.24 -22.53
C LYS A 213 15.48 31.01 -23.64
N ASN A 214 15.82 32.04 -24.41
CA ASN A 214 16.74 31.93 -25.53
C ASN A 214 18.14 32.36 -25.12
N GLU A 215 18.90 31.45 -24.50
CA GLU A 215 20.26 31.68 -24.02
C GLU A 215 21.20 32.20 -25.12
N ARG A 216 21.03 31.75 -26.36
CA ARG A 216 21.83 32.24 -27.49
C ARG A 216 21.60 33.73 -27.78
N LEU A 217 20.36 34.21 -27.65
CA LEU A 217 20.04 35.60 -27.93
C LEU A 217 20.59 36.53 -26.85
N THR A 218 20.52 36.12 -25.58
CA THR A 218 21.12 36.89 -24.48
C THR A 218 22.64 36.97 -24.63
N MET A 219 23.31 35.84 -24.93
CA MET A 219 24.77 35.83 -25.17
C MET A 219 25.20 36.77 -26.31
N LEU A 220 24.52 36.72 -27.47
CA LEU A 220 24.84 37.60 -28.59
C LEU A 220 24.65 39.08 -28.23
N LEU A 221 23.60 39.40 -27.48
CA LEU A 221 23.35 40.77 -27.04
C LEU A 221 24.41 41.26 -26.06
N GLU A 222 24.85 40.41 -25.12
CA GLU A 222 25.96 40.72 -24.22
C GLU A 222 27.28 40.93 -24.97
N GLU A 223 27.60 40.10 -25.98
CA GLU A 223 28.76 40.28 -26.85
C GLU A 223 28.69 41.60 -27.63
N THR A 224 27.53 41.95 -28.19
CA THR A 224 27.35 43.25 -28.85
C THR A 224 27.49 44.42 -27.88
N ASN A 225 26.99 44.28 -26.65
CA ASN A 225 27.10 45.31 -25.62
C ASN A 225 28.57 45.57 -25.27
N LYS A 226 29.37 44.51 -25.11
CA LYS A 226 30.84 44.61 -24.90
C LYS A 226 31.53 45.35 -26.06
N LEU A 227 31.17 45.04 -27.31
CA LEU A 227 31.73 45.73 -28.48
C LEU A 227 31.35 47.21 -28.52
N LEU A 228 30.11 47.56 -28.17
CA LEU A 228 29.62 48.94 -28.14
C LEU A 228 30.31 49.77 -27.06
N VAL A 229 30.52 49.21 -25.86
CA VAL A 229 31.32 49.87 -24.80
C VAL A 229 32.75 50.12 -25.30
N ASN A 230 33.39 49.13 -25.91
CA ASN A 230 34.75 49.27 -26.44
C ASN A 230 34.84 50.34 -27.53
N LEU A 231 33.85 50.40 -28.43
CA LEU A 231 33.74 51.44 -29.45
C LEU A 231 33.51 52.82 -28.83
N GLY A 232 32.61 52.94 -27.84
CA GLY A 232 32.36 54.19 -27.12
C GLY A 232 33.62 54.71 -26.42
N ALA A 233 34.37 53.83 -25.76
CA ALA A 233 35.66 54.16 -25.15
C ALA A 233 36.71 54.60 -26.18
N ALA A 234 36.79 53.93 -27.34
CA ALA A 234 37.69 54.32 -28.41
C ALA A 234 37.34 55.69 -29.01
N VAL A 235 36.06 55.96 -29.22
CA VAL A 235 35.54 57.25 -29.67
C VAL A 235 35.86 58.34 -28.64
N GLN A 236 35.66 58.07 -27.35
CA GLN A 236 35.99 59.02 -26.29
C GLN A 236 37.50 59.33 -26.23
N ARG A 237 38.37 58.32 -26.31
CA ARG A 237 39.83 58.53 -26.38
C ARG A 237 40.25 59.37 -27.59
N GLN A 238 39.62 59.14 -28.74
CA GLN A 238 39.86 59.96 -29.93
C GLN A 238 39.40 61.41 -29.73
N LYS A 239 38.32 61.63 -28.98
CA LYS A 239 37.82 62.96 -28.64
C LYS A 239 38.76 63.69 -27.69
N ASP A 240 39.21 63.03 -26.63
CA ASP A 240 40.13 63.61 -25.65
C ASP A 240 41.45 64.01 -26.33
N ALA A 241 41.96 63.18 -27.25
CA ALA A 241 43.17 63.48 -28.04
C ALA A 241 43.02 64.67 -29.01
N LYS A 242 41.80 64.97 -29.49
CA LYS A 242 41.52 66.14 -30.35
C LYS A 242 41.25 67.42 -29.55
N HIS A 243 40.76 67.30 -28.31
CA HIS A 243 40.57 68.45 -27.41
C HIS A 243 41.86 68.87 -26.69
N SER A 244 42.86 67.99 -26.60
CA SER A 244 44.19 68.30 -26.04
C SER A 244 45.14 69.04 -27.00
N ASP A 245 44.76 69.31 -28.26
CA ASP A 245 45.58 70.11 -29.21
C ASP A 245 45.58 71.63 -28.90
N GLY A 246 45.11 72.04 -27.72
CA GLY A 246 45.24 73.39 -27.18
C GLY A 246 45.82 73.39 -25.75
N ILE A 247 47.13 73.66 -25.66
CA ILE A 247 47.94 74.02 -24.47
C ILE A 247 48.64 72.85 -23.72
N GLU A 248 49.83 72.48 -24.21
CA GLU A 248 51.19 72.49 -23.55
C GLU A 248 51.44 71.78 -22.18
N PRO A 249 52.68 71.36 -21.81
CA PRO A 249 53.17 69.98 -21.95
C PRO A 249 53.83 69.36 -20.68
N LEU A 250 54.03 68.03 -20.75
CA LEU A 250 55.09 67.18 -20.14
C LEU A 250 55.60 67.47 -18.71
N LYS A 251 55.46 66.47 -17.82
CA LYS A 251 56.47 66.14 -16.80
C LYS A 251 56.36 64.68 -16.36
N ASP A 252 57.45 63.94 -16.60
CA ASP A 252 57.76 62.62 -16.07
C ASP A 252 57.96 62.66 -14.54
N LEU A 253 57.66 61.55 -13.85
CA LEU A 253 58.64 60.77 -13.06
C LEU A 253 57.99 59.57 -12.35
N ASP A 254 58.81 58.53 -12.23
CA ASP A 254 58.58 57.14 -11.84
C ASP A 254 58.18 56.85 -10.37
N ALA A 255 57.95 55.55 -10.13
CA ALA A 255 57.87 54.78 -8.87
C ALA A 255 56.47 54.56 -8.28
N ASP A 256 55.91 53.35 -8.40
CA ASP A 256 56.22 52.21 -7.52
C ASP A 256 55.37 50.99 -7.91
N SER A 257 55.98 49.80 -8.00
CA SER A 257 55.28 48.51 -7.97
C SER A 257 55.16 48.05 -6.51
N PRO A 258 54.29 47.09 -6.16
CA PRO A 258 54.77 45.72 -6.25
C PRO A 258 53.72 44.69 -6.71
N GLU A 259 54.22 43.73 -7.50
CA GLU A 259 53.69 42.37 -7.60
C GLU A 259 53.87 41.60 -6.27
N LEU A 260 53.30 40.38 -6.26
CA LEU A 260 53.58 39.20 -5.41
C LEU A 260 52.66 39.08 -4.17
N ASP A 261 52.06 37.93 -3.82
CA ASP A 261 52.50 36.55 -4.01
C ASP A 261 51.37 35.51 -3.89
N ALA A 262 51.62 34.34 -4.49
CA ALA A 262 50.90 33.09 -4.29
C ALA A 262 51.32 32.37 -2.99
N SER A 263 50.48 31.43 -2.48
CA SER A 263 50.87 30.03 -2.19
C SER A 263 50.09 29.34 -1.03
N ARG A 264 49.91 28.03 -1.22
CA ARG A 264 49.55 26.89 -0.31
C ARG A 264 48.07 26.48 -0.24
N ASN A 265 47.69 25.20 -0.40
CA ASN A 265 48.36 23.92 -0.68
C ASN A 265 47.28 22.92 -1.19
N GLU A 266 47.69 21.93 -1.99
CA GLU A 266 47.00 20.64 -2.27
C GLU A 266 46.86 19.81 -0.95
N SER A 267 45.99 18.82 -0.70
CA SER A 267 45.41 17.69 -1.45
C SER A 267 44.46 16.89 -0.48
N PRO A 268 44.00 15.64 -0.71
CA PRO A 268 42.71 15.23 -1.30
C PRO A 268 41.84 14.27 -0.41
N LEU A 269 40.72 13.79 -0.98
CA LEU A 269 39.91 12.58 -0.63
C LEU A 269 38.65 12.71 0.27
N ASP A 270 37.49 12.41 -0.33
CA ASP A 270 36.58 11.29 0.01
C ASP A 270 35.08 11.62 0.30
N ALA A 271 34.23 10.74 -0.27
CA ALA A 271 32.82 10.42 -0.02
C ALA A 271 31.65 11.42 -0.27
N CYS A 272 30.75 11.04 -1.21
CA CYS A 272 29.33 11.43 -1.33
C CYS A 272 28.46 10.82 -0.18
N PRO A 273 27.10 10.92 -0.14
CA PRO A 273 26.10 11.87 -0.67
C PRO A 273 25.04 12.31 0.40
N GLU A 274 23.99 13.04 -0.06
CA GLU A 274 22.57 13.03 0.41
C GLU A 274 21.96 14.34 0.95
N GLU A 275 21.00 14.80 0.14
CA GLU A 275 19.66 15.32 0.41
C GLU A 275 19.39 16.61 1.22
N ASP A 276 18.46 17.35 0.62
CA ASP A 276 17.56 18.37 1.15
C ASP A 276 18.16 19.69 1.68
N GLU A 277 17.93 20.77 0.93
CA GLU A 277 16.96 21.79 1.35
C GLU A 277 16.82 22.90 0.28
N ILE A 278 15.58 23.33 0.08
CA ILE A 278 15.19 24.43 -0.78
C ILE A 278 15.79 25.71 -0.19
N ILE A 279 16.91 26.16 -0.75
CA ILE A 279 17.43 27.51 -0.55
C ILE A 279 17.02 28.33 -1.76
N ASP A 280 16.06 29.21 -1.51
CA ASP A 280 15.68 30.37 -2.30
C ASP A 280 16.96 31.12 -2.68
N SER A 281 17.49 30.81 -3.85
CA SER A 281 18.60 31.55 -4.43
C SER A 281 17.97 32.66 -5.23
N ASP A 282 17.87 33.83 -4.59
CA ASP A 282 18.02 35.10 -5.27
C ASP A 282 19.15 34.94 -6.28
N ILE A 283 18.76 34.72 -7.54
CA ILE A 283 19.66 34.86 -8.67
C ILE A 283 20.03 36.33 -8.63
N ASN A 284 21.27 36.61 -8.21
CA ASN A 284 21.88 37.92 -8.34
C ASN A 284 21.51 38.50 -9.71
N ASP A 285 20.60 39.47 -9.70
CA ASP A 285 19.99 40.10 -10.87
C ASP A 285 20.94 41.12 -11.51
N ASP A 286 22.26 40.86 -11.43
CA ASP A 286 23.34 41.66 -11.99
C ASP A 286 23.74 41.16 -13.39
N SER A 287 22.79 40.61 -14.14
CA SER A 287 22.93 40.55 -15.60
C SER A 287 22.71 41.98 -16.12
N GLY A 288 23.81 42.74 -16.16
CA GLY A 288 23.86 44.18 -16.43
C GLY A 288 22.89 44.67 -17.51
N ASP A 289 22.43 45.92 -17.40
CA ASP A 289 21.52 46.51 -18.38
C ASP A 289 22.07 46.28 -19.80
N LEU A 290 21.38 45.45 -20.60
CA LEU A 290 21.85 45.04 -21.92
C LEU A 290 21.90 46.25 -22.89
N LEU A 291 21.36 47.40 -22.47
CA LEU A 291 21.40 48.67 -23.18
C LEU A 291 22.47 49.63 -22.66
N GLU A 292 23.22 49.29 -21.62
CA GLU A 292 24.20 50.19 -21.00
C GLU A 292 25.27 50.66 -22.00
N GLY A 293 25.87 49.74 -22.76
CA GLY A 293 26.86 50.08 -23.78
C GLY A 293 26.27 50.88 -24.93
N GLN A 294 25.01 50.63 -25.29
CA GLN A 294 24.31 51.44 -26.30
C GLN A 294 24.05 52.86 -25.79
N ARG A 295 23.61 53.03 -24.53
CA ARG A 295 23.41 54.34 -23.89
C ARG A 295 24.74 55.10 -23.79
N GLN A 296 25.80 54.43 -23.35
CA GLN A 296 27.15 55.02 -23.24
C GLN A 296 27.71 55.41 -24.61
N TYR A 297 27.57 54.56 -25.63
CA TYR A 297 27.99 54.86 -26.99
C TYR A 297 27.20 56.03 -27.59
N ASN A 298 25.86 56.01 -27.48
CA ASN A 298 25.00 57.09 -27.95
C ASN A 298 25.31 58.40 -27.21
N SER A 299 25.52 58.36 -25.89
CA SER A 299 25.95 59.52 -25.10
C SER A 299 27.32 60.02 -25.55
N ALA A 300 28.28 59.12 -25.77
CA ALA A 300 29.60 59.48 -26.25
C ALA A 300 29.47 60.18 -27.60
N ILE A 301 28.71 59.65 -28.57
CA ILE A 301 28.55 60.27 -29.90
C ILE A 301 27.76 61.58 -29.84
N HIS A 302 26.57 61.58 -29.24
CA HIS A 302 25.63 62.71 -29.22
C HIS A 302 25.94 63.76 -28.15
N SER A 303 26.94 63.56 -27.28
CA SER A 303 27.56 64.64 -26.50
C SER A 303 28.10 65.76 -27.40
N ILE A 304 28.29 65.48 -28.70
CA ILE A 304 28.48 66.50 -29.73
C ILE A 304 27.10 67.02 -30.15
N GLN A 305 26.68 68.14 -29.57
CA GLN A 305 25.84 69.09 -30.32
C GLN A 305 26.78 70.00 -31.08
N GLU A 306 27.14 69.61 -32.30
CA GLU A 306 27.85 70.50 -33.21
C GLU A 306 26.84 71.56 -33.68
N LYS A 307 26.80 72.69 -32.97
CA LYS A 307 26.20 73.91 -33.52
C LYS A 307 27.16 74.38 -34.59
N VAL A 308 26.92 74.01 -35.85
CA VAL A 308 27.67 74.50 -37.02
C VAL A 308 27.40 76.00 -37.15
N MET A 309 28.10 76.80 -36.35
CA MET A 309 28.23 78.23 -36.55
C MET A 309 29.29 78.43 -37.63
N GLY A 310 28.83 78.34 -38.88
CA GLY A 310 29.34 79.16 -39.97
C GLY A 310 30.81 79.02 -40.34
N ILE A 311 31.42 77.84 -40.31
CA ILE A 311 32.77 77.64 -40.88
C ILE A 311 32.78 76.39 -41.77
N CYS A 312 33.03 76.61 -43.06
CA CYS A 312 33.17 75.59 -44.09
C CYS A 312 34.51 74.84 -43.90
N PRO A 313 34.56 73.50 -43.96
CA PRO A 313 35.84 72.77 -43.96
C PRO A 313 36.66 73.11 -45.21
N ALA A 314 37.97 73.30 -45.03
CA ALA A 314 38.92 73.83 -46.03
C ALA A 314 39.11 72.97 -47.30
N SER A 315 38.39 71.86 -47.45
CA SER A 315 38.31 71.06 -48.68
C SER A 315 37.27 71.57 -49.68
N PHE A 316 36.44 72.54 -49.31
CA PHE A 316 35.49 73.22 -50.20
C PHE A 316 35.95 74.64 -50.56
N CYS A 317 37.14 74.75 -51.15
CA CYS A 317 37.51 75.94 -51.92
C CYS A 317 36.94 75.81 -53.33
N ASN A 318 35.65 76.18 -53.48
CA ASN A 318 35.03 76.79 -54.68
C ASN A 318 33.52 76.50 -54.69
N GLY A 319 32.71 77.56 -54.47
CA GLY A 319 31.30 77.56 -54.87
C GLY A 319 30.32 78.01 -53.80
N LEU A 320 29.55 79.05 -54.13
CA LEU A 320 28.37 79.50 -53.39
C LEU A 320 27.37 78.35 -53.18
N TRP A 321 27.45 77.66 -52.04
CA TRP A 321 26.39 76.73 -51.60
C TRP A 321 26.02 76.91 -50.12
N PHE A 322 26.44 78.02 -49.51
CA PHE A 322 26.35 78.20 -48.07
C PHE A 322 25.00 78.73 -47.56
N ALA A 323 24.15 79.33 -48.40
CA ALA A 323 22.94 80.02 -47.92
C ALA A 323 21.65 79.18 -47.95
N LEU A 324 21.50 78.24 -48.90
CA LEU A 324 20.24 77.49 -49.08
C LEU A 324 20.25 76.11 -48.39
N SER A 325 21.43 75.49 -48.24
CA SER A 325 21.55 74.16 -47.61
C SER A 325 21.42 74.22 -46.08
N LEU A 326 22.06 75.20 -45.43
CA LEU A 326 22.01 75.35 -43.97
C LEU A 326 20.60 75.68 -43.46
N GLY A 327 19.81 76.45 -44.21
CA GLY A 327 18.41 76.72 -43.87
C GLY A 327 17.53 75.46 -43.94
N ALA A 328 17.75 74.59 -44.93
CA ALA A 328 17.02 73.33 -45.07
C ALA A 328 17.42 72.33 -43.97
N ILE A 329 18.71 72.23 -43.65
CA ILE A 329 19.21 71.34 -42.59
C ILE A 329 18.74 71.82 -41.20
N HIS A 330 18.74 73.13 -40.95
CA HIS A 330 18.24 73.68 -39.69
C HIS A 330 16.71 73.52 -39.55
N LEU A 331 15.93 73.64 -40.63
CA LEU A 331 14.48 73.37 -40.61
C LEU A 331 14.18 71.88 -40.40
N MET A 332 15.00 70.98 -40.97
CA MET A 332 14.87 69.53 -40.78
C MET A 332 15.20 69.12 -39.34
N TRP A 333 16.30 69.64 -38.78
CA TRP A 333 16.67 69.41 -37.38
C TRP A 333 15.67 70.02 -36.38
N HIS A 334 15.09 71.18 -36.68
CA HIS A 334 14.07 71.77 -35.81
C HIS A 334 12.72 71.02 -35.88
N MET A 335 12.38 70.39 -37.01
CA MET A 335 11.22 69.48 -37.06
C MET A 335 11.50 68.17 -36.29
N GLU A 336 12.71 67.63 -36.38
CA GLU A 336 13.08 66.37 -35.71
C GLU A 336 13.16 66.53 -34.18
N ILE A 337 13.65 67.67 -33.67
CA ILE A 337 13.62 68.02 -32.24
C ILE A 337 12.18 68.28 -31.74
N VAL A 338 11.32 68.91 -32.55
CA VAL A 338 9.91 69.13 -32.18
C VAL A 338 9.11 67.83 -32.20
N LEU A 339 9.43 66.89 -33.09
CA LEU A 339 8.81 65.56 -33.12
C LEU A 339 9.29 64.67 -31.96
N SER A 340 10.60 64.64 -31.67
CA SER A 340 11.14 63.93 -30.48
C SER A 340 10.69 64.54 -29.15
N GLY A 341 10.53 65.87 -29.07
CA GLY A 341 9.99 66.53 -27.88
C GLY A 341 8.49 66.32 -27.65
N ALA A 342 7.72 66.13 -28.73
CA ALA A 342 6.28 65.85 -28.64
C ALA A 342 5.98 64.40 -28.23
N GLU A 343 6.84 63.43 -28.60
CA GLU A 343 6.71 62.03 -28.17
C GLU A 343 7.02 61.84 -26.67
N ILE A 344 7.96 62.61 -26.12
CA ILE A 344 8.29 62.58 -24.68
C ILE A 344 7.16 63.19 -23.81
N MET A 345 6.33 64.08 -24.36
CA MET A 345 5.20 64.69 -23.64
C MET A 345 3.84 63.99 -23.86
N SER A 346 3.72 63.04 -24.78
CA SER A 346 2.48 62.30 -25.04
C SER A 346 2.47 60.87 -24.47
N GLY A 347 3.56 60.43 -23.83
CA GLY A 347 3.70 59.12 -23.18
C GLY A 347 3.74 59.16 -21.64
N GLY A 348 2.94 60.05 -21.03
CA GLY A 348 2.70 60.12 -19.59
C GLY A 348 1.28 59.71 -19.22
#